data_AF-A0A8H2WHA2-F1
#
_entry.id   AF-A0A8H2WHA2-F1
#
_cell.length_a   1.000
_cell.length_b   1.000
_cell.length_c   1.000
_cell.angle_alpha   90.00
_cell.angle_beta   90.00
_cell.angle_gamma   90.00
#
_symmetry.space_group_name_H-M   'P 1'
#
loop_
_entity.id
_entity.type
_entity.pdbx_description
1 polymer ?
#
loop_
_entity_poly.entity_id
_entity_poly.type
_entity_poly.pdbx_seq_one_letter_code
_entity_poly.pdbx_strand_id
1 'polypeptide(L)'
;MKLTSVFGLSTIIALAAAAQPAHKCSKLEVRKEWRTFSKTERKAWIGAVNCLNKRPRTGKLQLPVDTDSYSEAKFHIAPLNESSTYYDDLVY
;
A
#
# COMPACT_ATOMS: atom_id res chain seq x y z
N MET A 1 27.48 43.36 -21.59
CA MET A 1 27.08 42.38 -22.62
C MET A 1 26.22 41.32 -21.95
N LYS A 2 24.98 41.16 -22.45
CA LYS A 2 24.03 40.11 -22.07
C LYS A 2 24.56 38.77 -22.58
N LEU A 3 24.44 37.68 -21.81
CA LEU A 3 24.22 36.30 -22.28
C LEU A 3 24.47 35.31 -21.14
N THR A 4 23.39 34.78 -20.57
CA THR A 4 23.28 33.42 -20.00
C THR A 4 21.89 33.27 -19.39
N SER A 5 20.86 33.37 -20.23
CA SER A 5 19.48 33.04 -19.86
C SER A 5 18.92 32.07 -20.89
N VAL A 6 19.59 30.92 -21.06
CA VAL A 6 19.15 29.85 -21.98
C VAL A 6 19.59 28.47 -21.46
N PHE A 7 19.34 28.15 -20.19
CA PHE A 7 19.44 26.75 -19.71
C PHE A 7 18.25 26.32 -18.85
N GLY A 8 17.27 27.20 -18.61
CA GLY A 8 16.11 26.89 -17.78
C GLY A 8 14.93 26.23 -18.52
N LEU A 9 14.79 26.41 -19.84
CA LEU A 9 13.62 25.90 -20.56
C LEU A 9 13.72 24.41 -20.93
N SER A 10 14.91 23.91 -21.29
CA SER A 10 15.07 22.54 -21.80
C SER A 10 14.87 21.47 -20.71
N THR A 11 15.18 21.78 -19.45
CA THR A 11 14.97 20.87 -18.31
C THR A 11 13.49 20.76 -17.92
N ILE A 12 12.71 21.83 -18.08
CA ILE A 12 11.27 21.83 -17.76
C ILE A 12 10.48 20.97 -18.76
N ILE A 13 10.85 21.00 -20.04
CA ILE A 13 10.19 20.22 -21.10
C ILE A 13 10.43 18.71 -20.90
N ALA A 14 11.64 18.32 -20.49
CA ALA A 14 11.97 16.93 -20.18
C ALA A 14 11.19 16.38 -18.97
N LEU A 15 10.94 17.21 -17.95
CA LEU A 15 10.15 16.84 -16.77
C LEU A 15 8.65 16.63 -17.09
N ALA A 16 8.09 17.48 -17.95
CA ALA A 16 6.69 17.36 -18.38
C ALA A 16 6.45 16.12 -19.26
N ALA A 17 7.43 15.74 -20.09
CA ALA A 17 7.35 14.53 -20.92
C ALA A 17 7.51 13.22 -20.12
N ALA A 18 8.15 13.27 -18.95
CA ALA A 18 8.27 12.13 -18.04
C ALA A 18 7.02 11.91 -17.17
N ALA A 19 6.09 12.88 -17.12
CA ALA A 19 4.84 12.74 -16.39
C ALA A 19 3.94 11.74 -17.13
N GLN A 20 3.90 10.50 -16.64
CA GLN A 20 2.90 9.52 -17.07
C GLN A 20 1.51 10.14 -16.90
N PRO A 21 0.63 10.06 -17.91
CA PRO A 21 -0.74 10.57 -17.77
C PRO A 21 -1.38 9.87 -16.58
N ALA A 22 -1.95 10.66 -15.66
CA ALA A 22 -2.64 10.12 -14.51
C ALA A 22 -3.69 9.10 -15.00
N HIS A 23 -3.52 7.83 -14.63
CA HIS A 23 -4.50 6.80 -14.96
C HIS A 23 -5.84 7.21 -14.37
N LYS A 24 -6.82 7.49 -15.24
CA LYS A 24 -8.17 7.83 -14.80
C LYS A 24 -8.85 6.56 -14.30
N CYS A 25 -9.35 6.60 -13.07
CA CYS A 25 -10.19 5.53 -12.54
C CYS A 25 -11.48 5.49 -13.36
N SER A 26 -11.64 4.49 -14.23
CA SER A 26 -12.79 4.38 -15.14
C SER A 26 -14.05 3.86 -14.46
N LYS A 27 -13.92 3.33 -13.24
CA LYS A 27 -15.02 2.75 -12.46
C LYS A 27 -14.85 3.06 -10.99
N LEU A 28 -15.88 3.64 -10.38
CA LEU A 28 -15.92 3.87 -8.95
C LEU A 28 -16.35 2.56 -8.24
N GLU A 29 -15.51 2.07 -7.34
CA GLU A 29 -15.84 0.94 -6.48
C GLU A 29 -16.80 1.38 -5.36
N VAL A 30 -17.87 0.61 -5.13
CA VAL A 30 -18.91 0.93 -4.13
C VAL A 30 -18.81 -0.03 -2.96
N ARG A 31 -18.56 0.51 -1.76
CA ARG A 31 -18.64 -0.26 -0.50
C ARG A 31 -20.12 -0.45 -0.15
N LYS A 32 -20.54 -1.71 -0.08
CA LYS A 32 -21.91 -2.11 0.24
C LYS A 32 -22.00 -2.63 1.68
N GLU A 33 -23.19 -2.59 2.27
CA GLU A 33 -23.47 -3.18 3.59
C GLU A 33 -23.49 -4.72 3.49
N TRP A 34 -22.90 -5.42 4.47
CA TRP A 34 -22.66 -6.88 4.38
C TRP A 34 -23.91 -7.75 4.14
N ARG A 35 -25.04 -7.42 4.77
CA ARG A 35 -26.31 -8.15 4.60
C ARG A 35 -26.91 -7.96 3.22
N THR A 36 -26.52 -6.92 2.48
CA THR A 36 -26.94 -6.70 1.09
C THR A 36 -26.23 -7.60 0.07
N PHE A 37 -25.19 -8.32 0.47
CA PHE A 37 -24.42 -9.17 -0.44
C PHE A 37 -25.19 -10.46 -0.76
N SER A 38 -25.15 -10.86 -2.03
CA SER A 38 -25.53 -12.20 -2.46
C SER A 38 -24.67 -13.29 -1.77
N LYS A 39 -25.11 -14.55 -1.85
CA LYS A 39 -24.31 -15.68 -1.33
C LYS A 39 -22.95 -15.77 -2.05
N THR A 40 -22.93 -15.53 -3.35
CA THR A 40 -21.71 -15.57 -4.17
C THR A 40 -20.74 -14.45 -3.78
N GLU A 41 -21.22 -13.21 -3.62
CA GLU A 41 -20.38 -12.08 -3.19
C GLU A 41 -19.78 -12.32 -1.80
N ARG A 42 -20.56 -12.84 -0.84
CA ARG A 42 -20.05 -13.19 0.49
C ARG A 42 -18.97 -14.26 0.42
N LYS A 43 -19.19 -15.32 -0.37
CA LYS A 43 -18.18 -16.37 -0.59
C LYS A 43 -16.90 -15.80 -1.21
N ALA A 44 -17.04 -14.90 -2.18
CA ALA A 44 -15.90 -14.25 -2.82
C ALA A 44 -15.10 -13.39 -1.82
N TRP A 45 -15.80 -12.61 -0.98
CA TRP A 45 -15.16 -11.82 0.08
C TRP A 45 -14.41 -12.71 1.08
N ILE A 46 -15.05 -13.77 1.59
CA ILE A 46 -14.41 -14.74 2.51
C ILE A 46 -13.18 -15.39 1.85
N GLY A 47 -13.31 -15.78 0.58
CA GLY A 47 -12.21 -16.36 -0.20
C GLY A 47 -11.04 -15.39 -0.35
N ALA A 48 -11.31 -14.12 -0.61
CA ALA A 48 -10.29 -13.08 -0.68
C ALA A 48 -9.59 -12.87 0.67
N VAL A 49 -10.34 -12.76 1.77
CA VAL A 49 -9.76 -12.62 3.13
C VAL A 49 -8.89 -13.82 3.49
N ASN A 50 -9.36 -15.04 3.22
CA ASN A 50 -8.58 -16.26 3.43
C ASN A 50 -7.32 -16.31 2.55
N CYS A 51 -7.35 -15.72 1.36
CA CYS A 51 -6.17 -15.59 0.51
C CYS A 51 -5.12 -14.68 1.17
N LEU A 52 -5.53 -13.54 1.73
CA LEU A 52 -4.60 -12.63 2.43
C LEU A 52 -3.96 -13.30 3.66
N ASN A 53 -4.73 -14.11 4.39
CA ASN A 53 -4.26 -14.92 5.53
C ASN A 53 -3.34 -16.09 5.14
N LYS A 54 -3.07 -16.32 3.85
CA LYS A 54 -2.17 -17.38 3.38
C LYS A 54 -1.02 -16.85 2.54
N ARG A 55 -1.24 -15.71 1.88
CA ARG A 55 -0.22 -15.05 1.09
C ARG A 55 0.92 -14.64 2.03
N PRO A 56 2.18 -14.97 1.73
CA PRO A 56 3.32 -14.49 2.51
C PRO A 56 3.36 -12.96 2.58
N ARG A 57 3.91 -12.41 3.66
CA ARG A 57 4.19 -10.99 3.83
C ARG A 57 4.90 -10.39 2.62
N THR A 58 4.71 -9.08 2.41
CA THR A 58 5.36 -8.35 1.31
C THR A 58 6.80 -7.97 1.59
N GLY A 59 7.22 -7.99 2.85
CA GLY A 59 8.53 -7.45 3.27
C GLY A 59 8.61 -5.93 3.18
N LYS A 60 7.49 -5.23 2.93
CA LYS A 60 7.43 -3.77 2.80
C LYS A 60 6.90 -3.05 4.03
N LEU A 61 6.50 -3.80 5.06
CA LEU A 61 6.05 -3.23 6.33
C LEU A 61 7.18 -2.41 6.95
N GLN A 62 6.91 -1.14 7.20
CA GLN A 62 7.82 -0.25 7.93
C GLN A 62 7.29 -0.14 9.36
N LEU A 63 8.09 -0.60 10.32
CA LEU A 63 7.68 -0.60 11.72
C LEU A 63 7.65 0.84 12.24
N PRO A 64 6.55 1.29 12.88
CA PRO A 64 6.46 2.64 13.44
C PRO A 64 7.36 2.80 14.67
N VAL A 65 7.74 1.69 15.29
CA VAL A 65 8.61 1.62 16.46
C VAL A 65 9.59 0.46 16.27
N ASP A 66 10.81 0.63 16.79
CA ASP A 66 11.80 -0.44 16.82
C ASP A 66 11.40 -1.47 17.89
N THR A 67 10.82 -2.59 17.46
CA THR A 67 10.40 -3.67 18.36
C THR A 67 11.53 -4.63 18.72
N ASP A 68 12.66 -4.58 18.01
CA ASP A 68 13.82 -5.44 18.27
C ASP A 68 14.69 -4.86 19.40
N SER A 69 14.88 -3.54 19.41
CA SER A 69 15.63 -2.84 20.46
C SER A 69 14.80 -2.60 21.74
N TYR A 70 13.46 -2.67 21.66
CA TYR A 70 12.54 -2.45 22.79
C TYR A 70 11.72 -3.71 23.09
N SER A 71 12.36 -4.69 23.73
CA SER A 71 11.73 -5.95 24.18
C SER A 71 10.85 -5.83 25.44
N GLU A 72 10.50 -4.61 25.87
CA GLU A 72 9.69 -4.40 27.06
C GLU A 72 8.25 -4.89 26.82
N ALA A 73 7.93 -6.08 27.35
CA ALA A 73 6.63 -6.74 27.22
C ALA A 73 5.41 -5.89 27.63
N LYS A 74 5.61 -4.82 28.42
CA LYS A 74 4.58 -3.86 28.85
C LYS A 74 3.98 -3.05 27.71
N PHE A 75 4.66 -2.94 26.56
CA PHE A 75 4.12 -2.21 25.41
C PHE A 75 3.15 -3.05 24.58
N HIS A 76 3.07 -4.36 24.81
CA HIS A 76 2.14 -5.28 24.13
C HIS A 76 2.18 -5.22 22.58
N ILE A 77 3.29 -4.76 22.00
CA ILE A 77 3.50 -4.76 20.55
C ILE A 77 4.15 -6.10 20.17
N ALA A 78 3.52 -6.83 19.26
CA ALA A 78 4.08 -8.09 18.79
C ALA A 78 5.36 -7.82 17.97
N PRO A 79 6.45 -8.59 18.18
CA PRO A 79 7.63 -8.48 17.33
C PRO A 79 7.30 -8.89 15.90
N LEU A 80 8.10 -8.40 14.95
CA LEU A 80 7.91 -8.71 13.54
C LEU A 80 8.19 -10.20 13.29
N ASN A 81 7.24 -10.91 12.70
CA ASN A 81 7.41 -12.31 12.30
C ASN A 81 7.64 -12.39 10.79
N GLU A 82 8.82 -12.86 10.35
CA GLU A 82 9.13 -13.00 8.92
C GLU A 82 8.28 -14.07 8.21
N SER A 83 7.76 -15.04 8.96
CA SER A 83 6.84 -16.07 8.43
C SER A 83 5.37 -15.61 8.47
N SER A 84 5.12 -14.34 8.76
CA SER A 84 3.77 -13.77 8.77
C SER A 84 3.15 -13.69 7.37
N THR A 85 1.85 -13.42 7.37
CA THR A 85 1.03 -13.31 6.17
C THR A 85 0.92 -11.86 5.71
N TYR A 86 0.41 -11.67 4.51
CA TYR A 86 0.10 -10.34 4.02
C TYR A 86 -1.04 -9.69 4.80
N TYR A 87 -1.94 -10.48 5.39
CA TYR A 87 -2.94 -9.92 6.31
C TYR A 87 -2.28 -9.33 7.56
N ASP A 88 -1.25 -9.99 8.09
CA ASP A 88 -0.49 -9.49 9.24
C ASP A 88 0.18 -8.14 8.94
N ASP A 89 0.70 -7.94 7.72
CA ASP A 89 1.23 -6.63 7.28
C ASP A 89 0.18 -5.51 7.28
N LEU A 90 -1.13 -5.83 7.16
CA LEU A 90 -2.22 -4.85 7.14
C LEU A 90 -2.71 -4.46 8.54
N VAL A 91 -2.52 -5.34 9.52
CA VAL A 91 -3.05 -5.17 10.89
C VAL A 91 -1.99 -4.78 11.92
N TYR A 92 -0.72 -4.94 11.58
CA TYR A 92 0.42 -4.53 12.40
C TYR A 92 0.42 -3.02 12.65
#